data_AF-A0A0A0C3N6-F1
#
_entry.id   AF-A0A0A0C3N6-F1
#
_cell.length_a   1.000
_cell.length_b   1.000
_cell.length_c   1.000
_cell.angle_alpha   90.00
_cell.angle_beta   90.00
_cell.angle_gamma   90.00
#
_symmetry.space_group_name_H-M   'P 1'
#
loop_
_entity.id
_entity.type
_entity.pdbx_description
1 polymer ?
#
loop_
_entity_poly.entity_id
_entity_poly.type
_entity_poly.pdbx_seq_one_letter_code
_entity_poly.pdbx_strand_id
1 'polypeptide(L)'
;MRATGLGLLVAVTGAFGLTACASEDADPATPAETTQAEVDVAEDLQTARQAVADALAEDDSWGQIMLASDVSAPTVKYGLLVVPFVPSDAASRVQGTITINDGDYTIDADSAATDQTWRIDQDGTITEVTD
;
A
#
# COMPACT_ATOMS: atom_id res chain seq x y z
N MET A 1 41.80 -35.44 -27.17
CA MET A 1 40.94 -36.39 -27.90
C MET A 1 39.60 -36.48 -27.19
N ARG A 2 38.49 -36.42 -27.95
CA ARG A 2 37.10 -36.77 -27.61
C ARG A 2 36.35 -35.75 -26.72
N ALA A 3 35.15 -35.28 -27.03
CA ALA A 3 34.28 -35.46 -28.18
C ALA A 3 33.28 -34.28 -28.26
N THR A 4 33.08 -33.78 -29.47
CA THR A 4 31.91 -33.00 -29.92
C THR A 4 30.61 -33.76 -29.65
N GLY A 5 29.60 -33.07 -29.10
CA GLY A 5 28.23 -33.57 -28.99
C GLY A 5 27.25 -32.45 -29.34
N LEU A 6 26.80 -32.46 -30.59
CA LEU A 6 25.73 -31.64 -31.15
C LEU A 6 24.38 -32.16 -30.64
N GLY A 7 23.47 -31.29 -30.20
CA GLY A 7 22.13 -31.69 -29.78
C GLY A 7 21.11 -30.56 -29.89
N LEU A 8 20.67 -30.28 -31.11
CA LEU A 8 19.50 -29.46 -31.41
C LEU A 8 18.26 -30.35 -31.29
N LEU A 9 17.35 -30.07 -30.36
CA LEU A 9 15.98 -30.60 -30.38
C LEU A 9 14.98 -29.47 -30.16
N VAL A 10 14.02 -29.42 -31.08
CA VAL A 10 13.02 -28.39 -31.30
C VAL A 10 11.76 -28.68 -30.47
N ALA A 11 11.24 -27.60 -29.88
CA ALA A 11 9.87 -27.25 -29.50
C ALA A 11 8.80 -28.35 -29.27
N VAL A 12 8.17 -28.29 -28.08
CA VAL A 12 6.73 -28.54 -27.92
C VAL A 12 6.15 -27.43 -27.06
N THR A 13 5.26 -26.64 -27.66
CA THR A 13 4.28 -25.79 -27.01
C THR A 13 3.25 -26.66 -26.28
N GLY A 14 2.98 -26.36 -25.00
CA GLY A 14 1.99 -27.10 -24.21
C GLY A 14 1.66 -26.43 -22.89
N ALA A 15 0.43 -25.92 -22.83
CA ALA A 15 -0.28 -25.28 -21.73
C ALA A 15 -0.18 -25.91 -20.32
N PHE A 16 -0.21 -25.02 -19.32
CA PHE A 16 -0.81 -25.12 -17.97
C PHE A 16 -0.59 -26.41 -17.14
N GLY A 17 0.00 -26.24 -15.94
CA GLY A 17 -0.21 -27.18 -14.83
C GLY A 17 0.91 -27.19 -13.78
N LEU A 18 0.66 -26.49 -12.66
CA LEU A 18 1.13 -26.73 -11.28
C LEU A 18 2.21 -27.83 -11.08
N THR A 19 3.44 -27.40 -10.81
CA THR A 19 4.48 -28.15 -10.09
C THR A 19 4.98 -27.20 -8.99
N ALA A 20 4.62 -27.44 -7.73
CA ALA A 20 5.43 -28.19 -6.76
C ALA A 20 6.81 -27.54 -6.53
N CYS A 21 6.97 -27.10 -5.28
CA CYS A 21 8.12 -26.45 -4.65
C CYS A 21 9.45 -27.17 -4.88
N ALA A 22 10.47 -26.47 -5.40
CA ALA A 22 11.89 -26.81 -5.25
C ALA A 22 12.75 -25.56 -5.53
N SER A 23 13.79 -25.41 -4.72
CA SER A 23 14.58 -24.21 -4.47
C SER A 23 15.47 -23.68 -5.61
N GLU A 24 15.99 -22.49 -5.35
CA GLU A 24 17.11 -21.76 -5.96
C GLU A 24 16.87 -20.88 -7.20
N ASP A 25 17.32 -19.63 -7.04
CA ASP A 25 17.61 -18.56 -8.01
C ASP A 25 16.44 -17.93 -8.79
N ALA A 26 15.90 -16.83 -8.25
CA ALA A 26 15.04 -15.90 -9.00
C ALA A 26 15.54 -14.45 -8.86
N ASP A 27 16.09 -13.96 -9.97
CA ASP A 27 16.27 -12.54 -10.31
C ASP A 27 14.94 -11.76 -10.14
N PRO A 28 15.00 -10.43 -9.99
CA PRO A 28 14.09 -9.66 -9.14
C PRO A 28 12.65 -9.68 -9.66
N ALA A 29 11.74 -9.80 -8.70
CA ALA A 29 10.33 -9.52 -8.89
C ALA A 29 10.18 -8.18 -9.63
N THR A 30 9.67 -8.25 -10.86
CA THR A 30 9.15 -7.08 -11.54
C THR A 30 8.01 -6.55 -10.67
N PRO A 31 8.08 -5.31 -10.16
CA PRO A 31 6.95 -4.72 -9.47
C PRO A 31 5.77 -4.73 -10.43
N ALA A 32 4.58 -5.08 -9.94
CA ALA A 32 3.36 -4.84 -10.69
C ALA A 32 3.25 -3.33 -10.91
N GLU A 33 3.64 -2.86 -12.09
CA GLU A 33 3.29 -1.53 -12.58
C GLU A 33 1.80 -1.55 -12.90
N THR A 34 0.98 -1.36 -11.87
CA THR A 34 -0.36 -0.83 -12.07
C THR A 34 -0.17 0.55 -12.67
N THR A 35 -0.68 0.75 -13.88
CA THR A 35 -0.59 2.03 -14.60
C THR A 35 -1.35 3.10 -13.81
N GLN A 36 -0.60 3.73 -12.93
CA GLN A 36 -0.83 4.97 -12.22
C GLN A 36 -1.04 6.05 -13.29
N ALA A 37 -2.29 6.30 -13.69
CA ALA A 37 -2.66 7.68 -13.97
C ALA A 37 -2.39 8.40 -12.64
N GLU A 38 -1.31 9.18 -12.61
CA GLU A 38 -0.61 9.65 -11.40
C GLU A 38 -1.55 10.23 -10.35
N VAL A 39 -1.98 9.38 -9.41
CA VAL A 39 -2.65 9.83 -8.19
C VAL A 39 -1.59 10.60 -7.40
N ASP A 40 -1.66 11.93 -7.47
CA ASP A 40 -0.70 12.86 -6.90
C ASP A 40 -0.61 12.73 -5.37
N VAL A 41 -1.70 12.34 -4.73
CA VAL A 41 -1.79 12.09 -3.28
C VAL A 41 -1.44 10.66 -2.86
N ALA A 42 -0.94 9.81 -3.76
CA ALA A 42 -0.69 8.40 -3.45
C ALA A 42 0.33 8.20 -2.32
N GLU A 43 1.39 9.01 -2.28
CA GLU A 43 2.41 8.93 -1.23
C GLU A 43 1.83 9.31 0.15
N ASP A 44 1.00 10.35 0.20
CA ASP A 44 0.32 10.78 1.43
C ASP A 44 -0.63 9.70 1.95
N LEU A 45 -1.42 9.11 1.04
CA LEU A 45 -2.32 8.00 1.36
C LEU A 45 -1.57 6.77 1.86
N GLN A 46 -0.47 6.38 1.20
CA GLN A 46 0.34 5.24 1.63
C GLN A 46 1.01 5.48 2.98
N THR A 47 1.53 6.69 3.22
CA THR A 47 2.17 7.06 4.48
C THR A 47 1.15 7.08 5.62
N ALA A 48 -0.03 7.67 5.38
CA ALA A 48 -1.12 7.66 6.35
C ALA A 48 -1.57 6.23 6.68
N ARG A 49 -1.73 5.37 5.65
CA ARG A 49 -2.08 3.95 5.82
C ARG A 49 -1.02 3.22 6.64
N GLN A 50 0.26 3.43 6.32
CA GLN A 50 1.35 2.80 7.06
C GLN A 50 1.32 3.20 8.55
N ALA A 51 1.10 4.48 8.84
CA ALA A 51 1.00 4.98 10.21
C ALA A 51 -0.16 4.33 11.00
N VAL A 52 -1.29 4.08 10.34
CA VAL A 52 -2.44 3.36 10.92
C VAL A 52 -2.13 1.88 11.10
N ALA A 53 -1.53 1.24 10.09
CA ALA A 53 -1.16 -0.18 10.14
C ALA A 53 -0.13 -0.48 11.23
N ASP A 54 0.89 0.38 11.39
CA ASP A 54 1.91 0.25 12.44
C ASP A 54 1.28 0.36 13.84
N ALA A 55 0.38 1.32 14.02
CA ALA A 55 -0.36 1.48 15.26
C ALA A 55 -1.23 0.26 15.60
N LEU A 56 -1.90 -0.33 14.61
CA LEU A 56 -2.73 -1.53 14.79
C LEU A 56 -1.90 -2.81 14.98
N ALA A 57 -0.66 -2.84 14.47
CA ALA A 57 0.26 -3.93 14.74
C ALA A 57 0.77 -3.93 16.19
N GLU A 58 0.84 -2.75 16.83
CA GLU A 58 1.17 -2.62 18.25
C GLU A 58 -0.03 -2.95 19.15
N ASP A 59 -1.23 -2.48 18.80
CA ASP A 59 -2.48 -2.73 19.52
C ASP A 59 -3.67 -2.64 18.56
N ASP A 60 -4.36 -3.76 18.32
CA ASP A 60 -5.48 -3.85 17.38
C ASP A 60 -6.84 -3.45 17.99
N SER A 61 -6.86 -3.04 19.27
CA SER A 61 -8.09 -2.68 19.98
C SER A 61 -8.60 -1.25 19.71
N TRP A 62 -7.85 -0.46 18.93
CA TRP A 62 -8.23 0.91 18.59
C TRP A 62 -9.41 0.95 17.63
N GLY A 63 -10.54 1.49 18.09
CA GLY A 63 -11.68 1.80 17.20
C GLY A 63 -11.50 3.10 16.40
N GLN A 64 -10.55 3.96 16.79
CA GLN A 64 -10.24 5.22 16.11
C GLN A 64 -8.78 5.61 16.30
N ILE A 65 -8.18 6.12 15.23
CA ILE A 65 -6.82 6.69 15.21
C ILE A 65 -6.88 8.10 14.64
N MET A 66 -6.22 9.04 15.31
CA MET A 66 -6.11 10.43 14.86
C MET A 66 -4.72 10.71 14.30
N LEU A 67 -4.65 11.07 13.03
CA LEU A 67 -3.46 11.57 12.36
C LEU A 67 -3.30 13.05 12.68
N ALA A 68 -2.17 13.45 13.27
CA ALA A 68 -1.90 14.83 13.65
C ALA A 68 -0.44 15.22 13.37
N SER A 69 -0.22 16.45 12.91
CA SER A 69 1.11 17.00 12.66
C SER A 69 1.77 17.63 13.90
N ASP A 70 0.99 17.93 14.95
CA ASP A 70 1.45 18.59 16.19
C ASP A 70 2.01 17.59 17.23
N VAL A 71 2.27 16.35 16.83
CA VAL A 71 2.91 15.35 17.69
C VAL A 71 4.12 14.78 16.96
N SER A 72 5.18 14.49 17.71
CA SER A 72 6.43 13.94 17.17
C SER A 72 6.54 12.41 17.31
N ALA A 73 5.65 11.80 18.10
CA ALA A 73 5.58 10.37 18.35
C ALA A 73 4.14 9.96 18.63
N PRO A 74 3.77 8.68 18.39
CA PRO A 74 2.47 8.16 18.77
C PRO A 74 2.18 8.39 20.26
N THR A 75 1.00 8.93 20.58
CA THR A 75 0.59 9.21 21.96
C THR A 75 -0.90 9.00 22.13
N VAL A 76 -1.32 8.56 23.31
CA VAL A 76 -2.75 8.46 23.64
C VAL A 76 -3.22 9.79 24.27
N LYS A 77 -4.26 10.41 23.71
CA LYS A 77 -4.93 11.59 24.27
C LYS A 77 -6.43 11.34 24.36
N TYR A 78 -7.01 11.52 25.55
CA TYR A 78 -8.46 11.31 25.80
C TYR A 78 -8.98 9.92 25.41
N GLY A 79 -8.15 8.88 25.49
CA GLY A 79 -8.51 7.51 25.07
C GLY A 79 -8.48 7.28 23.56
N LEU A 80 -7.94 8.23 22.79
CA LEU A 80 -7.72 8.12 21.34
C LEU A 80 -6.21 8.05 21.07
N LEU A 81 -5.81 7.13 20.20
CA LEU A 81 -4.44 7.10 19.72
C LEU A 81 -4.23 8.23 18.71
N VAL A 82 -3.21 9.05 18.96
CA VAL A 82 -2.79 10.13 18.08
C VAL A 82 -1.44 9.77 17.48
N VAL A 83 -1.36 9.70 16.17
CA VAL A 83 -0.18 9.27 15.41
C VAL A 83 0.35 10.47 14.61
N PRO A 84 1.68 10.68 14.60
CA PRO A 84 2.30 11.73 13.81
C PRO A 84 2.08 11.50 12.32
N PHE A 85 1.55 12.51 11.63
CA PHE A 85 1.41 12.50 10.18
C PHE A 85 1.42 13.94 9.66
N VAL A 86 2.17 14.16 8.58
CA VAL A 86 2.25 15.45 7.90
C VAL A 86 2.00 15.17 6.42
N PRO A 87 0.89 15.67 5.84
CA PRO A 87 0.65 15.55 4.41
C PRO A 87 1.63 16.41 3.63
N SER A 88 1.94 15.98 2.41
CA SER A 88 2.68 16.75 1.43
C SER A 88 1.85 17.90 0.85
N ASP A 89 2.50 18.77 0.07
CA ASP A 89 1.82 19.84 -0.66
C ASP A 89 0.94 19.32 -1.82
N ALA A 90 1.00 18.02 -2.16
CA ALA A 90 0.14 17.41 -3.16
C ALA A 90 -1.29 17.21 -2.66
N ALA A 91 -1.49 17.06 -1.34
CA ALA A 91 -2.80 16.94 -0.74
C ALA A 91 -3.28 18.28 -0.16
N SER A 92 -4.47 18.74 -0.57
CA SER A 92 -5.14 19.87 0.07
C SER A 92 -5.74 19.50 1.43
N ARG A 93 -6.04 18.21 1.61
CA ARG A 93 -6.52 17.61 2.86
C ARG A 93 -6.24 16.12 2.87
N VAL A 94 -5.90 15.59 4.05
CA VAL A 94 -5.93 14.15 4.36
C VAL A 94 -6.84 13.93 5.56
N GLN A 95 -7.59 12.83 5.57
CA GLN A 95 -8.49 12.48 6.67
C GLN A 95 -7.73 12.35 7.99
N GLY A 96 -7.97 13.28 8.91
CA GLY A 96 -7.30 13.31 10.22
C GLY A 96 -7.84 12.30 11.23
N THR A 97 -9.07 11.83 11.12
CA THR A 97 -9.64 10.83 12.03
C THR A 97 -10.07 9.60 11.24
N ILE A 98 -9.40 8.50 11.52
CA ILE A 98 -9.58 7.19 10.89
C ILE A 98 -10.46 6.37 11.81
N THR A 99 -11.59 5.88 11.29
CA THR A 99 -12.44 4.93 12.02
C THR A 99 -12.04 3.52 11.61
N ILE A 100 -11.84 2.65 12.59
CA ILE A 100 -11.45 1.26 12.37
C ILE A 100 -12.62 0.39 12.79
N ASN A 101 -13.06 -0.46 11.86
CA ASN A 101 -14.16 -1.41 12.08
C ASN A 101 -13.60 -2.81 11.92
N ASP A 102 -13.35 -3.50 13.05
CA ASP A 102 -12.82 -4.87 13.05
C ASP A 102 -11.53 -5.04 12.21
N GLY A 103 -10.67 -4.01 12.18
CA GLY A 103 -9.43 -3.97 11.39
C GLY A 103 -9.57 -3.35 10.00
N ASP A 104 -10.79 -3.17 9.51
CA ASP A 104 -11.05 -2.49 8.23
C ASP A 104 -11.11 -0.97 8.41
N TYR A 105 -10.44 -0.24 7.53
CA TYR A 105 -10.44 1.21 7.51
C TYR A 105 -10.18 1.75 6.11
N THR A 106 -10.56 3.00 5.90
CA THR A 106 -10.27 3.76 4.67
C THR A 106 -9.73 5.12 5.04
N ILE A 107 -8.90 5.69 4.17
CA ILE A 107 -8.33 7.04 4.33
C ILE A 107 -8.60 7.83 3.06
N ASP A 108 -9.19 9.00 3.22
CA ASP A 108 -9.46 9.91 2.11
C ASP A 108 -8.42 11.03 2.06
N ALA A 109 -7.99 11.40 0.86
CA ALA A 109 -7.15 12.55 0.58
C ALA A 109 -7.67 13.33 -0.63
N ASP A 110 -7.67 14.65 -0.52
CA ASP A 110 -8.09 15.56 -1.56
C ASP A 110 -6.84 16.08 -2.29
N SER A 111 -6.79 15.91 -3.61
CA SER A 111 -5.71 16.42 -4.47
C SER A 111 -5.72 17.95 -4.48
N ALA A 112 -4.58 18.56 -4.19
CA ALA A 112 -4.40 20.01 -4.33
C ALA A 112 -4.30 20.44 -5.80
N ALA A 113 -3.88 19.54 -6.69
CA ALA A 113 -3.70 19.83 -8.11
C ALA A 113 -5.00 19.70 -8.92
N THR A 114 -5.89 18.80 -8.51
CA THR A 114 -7.06 18.41 -9.32
C THR A 114 -8.40 18.54 -8.61
N ASP A 115 -8.40 18.85 -7.31
CA ASP A 115 -9.59 18.87 -6.44
C ASP A 115 -10.33 17.51 -6.38
N GLN A 116 -9.71 16.43 -6.88
CA GLN A 116 -10.27 15.07 -6.82
C GLN A 116 -10.03 14.45 -5.44
N THR A 117 -11.01 13.70 -4.95
CA THR A 117 -10.89 12.93 -3.71
C THR A 117 -10.48 11.49 -4.03
N TRP A 118 -9.40 11.03 -3.41
CA TRP A 118 -8.88 9.68 -3.52
C TRP A 118 -9.01 8.97 -2.18
N ARG A 119 -9.31 7.68 -2.22
CA ARG A 119 -9.43 6.81 -1.06
C ARG A 119 -8.42 5.69 -1.15
N ILE A 120 -7.74 5.39 -0.04
CA ILE A 120 -6.97 4.16 0.14
C ILE A 120 -7.67 3.26 1.16
N ASP A 121 -7.69 1.96 0.90
CA ASP A 121 -8.14 0.95 1.85
C ASP A 121 -6.96 0.36 2.66
N GLN A 122 -7.26 -0.53 3.61
CA GLN A 122 -6.29 -1.23 4.44
C GLN A 122 -5.30 -2.09 3.64
N ASP A 123 -5.72 -2.58 2.47
CA ASP A 123 -4.89 -3.40 1.58
C ASP A 123 -3.95 -2.54 0.72
N GLY A 124 -4.17 -1.22 0.66
CA GLY A 124 -3.41 -0.28 -0.14
C GLY A 124 -3.97 -0.05 -1.54
N THR A 125 -5.20 -0.47 -1.80
CA THR A 125 -5.91 -0.14 -3.04
C THR A 125 -6.33 1.31 -3.01
N ILE A 126 -5.90 2.08 -4.02
CA ILE A 126 -6.29 3.48 -4.17
C ILE A 126 -7.38 3.59 -5.24
N THR A 127 -8.49 4.25 -4.91
CA THR A 127 -9.64 4.48 -5.80
C THR A 127 -10.10 5.92 -5.73
N GLU A 128 -10.51 6.48 -6.87
CA GLU A 128 -11.20 7.78 -6.92
C GLU A 128 -12.56 7.67 -6.24
N VAL A 129 -12.91 8.66 -5.40
CA VAL A 129 -14.23 8.78 -4.80
C VAL A 129 -15.10 9.61 -5.74
N THR A 130 -16.03 8.96 -6.44
CA THR A 130 -17.04 9.64 -7.26
C THR A 130 -18.34 9.79 -6.48
N ASP A 131 -18.84 11.02 -6.35
CA ASP A 131 -20.20 11.34 -5.86
C ASP A 131 -21.32 10.91 -6.84
#